data_AF-A0A7V0Y4D4-F1
#
_entry.id   AF-A0A7V0Y4D4-F1
#
_cell.length_a   1.000
_cell.length_b   1.000
_cell.length_c   1.000
_cell.angle_alpha   90.00
_cell.angle_beta   90.00
_cell.angle_gamma   90.00
#
_symmetry.space_group_name_H-M   'P 1'
#
loop_
_entity.id
_entity.type
_entity.pdbx_description
1 polymer ?
#
loop_
_entity_poly.entity_id
_entity_poly.type
_entity_poly.pdbx_seq_one_letter_code
_entity_poly.pdbx_strand_id
1 'polypeptide(L)'
;MRAGIWLGLTCWSALAALGAGQTLSRSERGEQILGQACTRCHDHRVIQVQALDKNAWTEVVDSMVAMGATIAADDKPILIDYLVERHGPLPDGPGKEILLNTCTMCHDLSRVKSHTGTRDQWEETLISMLNEGAPLSDEEFPVILNYLARNFRPR
;
A
#
# COMPACT_ATOMS: atom_id res chain seq x y z
N MET A 1 28.25 -50.73 -56.26
CA MET A 1 29.12 -49.61 -55.85
C MET A 1 28.36 -48.31 -56.03
N ARG A 2 27.88 -47.70 -54.95
CA ARG A 2 27.57 -46.27 -54.78
C ARG A 2 27.19 -46.04 -53.32
N ALA A 3 28.13 -45.49 -52.57
CA ALA A 3 27.97 -45.04 -51.21
C ALA A 3 27.07 -43.80 -51.16
N GLY A 4 26.21 -43.72 -50.14
CA GLY A 4 25.34 -42.58 -49.89
C GLY A 4 25.27 -42.34 -48.39
N ILE A 5 26.21 -41.56 -47.89
CA ILE A 5 26.26 -40.99 -46.54
C ILE A 5 25.07 -40.03 -46.39
N TRP A 6 24.23 -40.23 -45.37
CA TRP A 6 23.37 -39.18 -44.84
C TRP A 6 23.78 -38.92 -43.39
N LEU A 7 24.60 -37.89 -43.26
CA LEU A 7 24.94 -37.22 -42.01
C LEU A 7 23.69 -36.57 -41.41
N GLY A 8 23.70 -36.48 -40.08
CA GLY A 8 22.54 -36.20 -39.23
C GLY A 8 21.93 -34.82 -39.35
N LEU A 9 20.81 -34.66 -38.64
CA LEU A 9 20.47 -33.41 -37.96
C LEU A 9 19.46 -33.77 -36.85
N THR A 10 19.96 -34.07 -35.66
CA THR A 10 19.13 -34.03 -34.45
C THR A 10 18.86 -32.57 -34.16
N CYS A 11 17.67 -32.10 -34.55
CA CYS A 11 17.11 -30.83 -34.09
C CYS A 11 16.95 -30.89 -32.56
N TRP A 12 17.97 -30.46 -31.83
CA TRP A 12 17.81 -29.96 -30.48
C TRP A 12 17.21 -28.56 -30.56
N SER A 13 15.88 -28.51 -30.63
CA SER A 13 15.13 -27.29 -30.40
C SER A 13 15.28 -26.91 -28.94
N ALA A 14 16.23 -26.03 -28.63
CA ALA A 14 16.25 -25.33 -27.36
C ALA A 14 14.99 -24.46 -27.29
N LEU A 15 13.99 -24.90 -26.54
CA LEU A 15 12.91 -24.03 -26.10
C LEU A 15 13.54 -22.95 -25.21
N ALA A 16 13.71 -21.75 -25.78
CA ALA A 16 13.98 -20.56 -25.00
C ALA A 16 12.82 -20.36 -24.02
N ALA A 17 13.07 -20.62 -22.74
CA ALA A 17 12.18 -20.19 -21.68
C ALA A 17 12.18 -18.66 -21.68
N LEU A 18 11.14 -18.05 -22.24
CA LEU A 18 10.84 -16.64 -21.98
C LEU A 18 10.41 -16.56 -20.51
N GLY A 19 11.37 -16.45 -19.61
CA GLY A 19 11.14 -15.86 -18.30
C GLY A 19 10.77 -14.41 -18.53
N ALA A 20 9.48 -14.10 -18.50
CA ALA A 20 8.99 -12.74 -18.50
C ALA A 20 9.58 -12.03 -17.27
N GLY A 21 10.64 -11.26 -17.48
CA GLY A 21 11.05 -10.21 -16.54
C GLY A 21 9.95 -9.16 -16.55
N GLN A 22 8.92 -9.35 -15.73
CA GLN A 22 7.87 -8.35 -15.56
C GLN A 22 8.52 -7.15 -14.86
N THR A 23 8.61 -6.02 -15.55
CA THR A 23 8.90 -4.74 -14.92
C THR A 23 7.76 -4.43 -13.96
N LEU A 24 8.01 -4.58 -12.66
CA LEU A 24 7.05 -4.20 -11.62
C LEU A 24 6.61 -2.75 -11.83
N SER A 25 5.34 -2.48 -11.57
CA SER A 25 4.86 -1.11 -11.45
C SER A 25 5.62 -0.38 -10.34
N ARG A 26 5.62 0.95 -10.39
CA ARG A 26 6.27 1.77 -9.37
C ARG A 26 5.70 1.50 -7.97
N SER A 27 4.39 1.25 -7.86
CA SER A 27 3.72 0.96 -6.59
C SER A 27 4.10 -0.42 -6.05
N GLU A 28 4.12 -1.46 -6.90
CA GLU A 28 4.58 -2.81 -6.52
C GLU A 28 6.05 -2.81 -6.09
N ARG A 29 6.91 -2.04 -6.78
CA ARG A 29 8.30 -1.87 -6.36
C ARG A 29 8.39 -1.16 -5.01
N GLY A 30 7.59 -0.13 -4.77
CA GLY A 30 7.52 0.56 -3.49
C GLY A 30 7.12 -0.35 -2.33
N GLU A 31 6.11 -1.20 -2.54
CA GLU A 31 5.68 -2.22 -1.58
C GLU A 31 6.78 -3.23 -1.29
N GLN A 32 7.49 -3.70 -2.32
CA GLN A 32 8.63 -4.61 -2.15
C GLN A 32 9.73 -3.97 -1.31
N ILE A 33 10.10 -2.72 -1.59
CA ILE A 33 11.12 -1.99 -0.82
C ILE A 33 10.68 -1.89 0.64
N LEU A 34 9.43 -1.51 0.90
CA LEU A 34 8.88 -1.40 2.25
C LEU A 34 9.03 -2.71 3.03
N GLY A 35 8.62 -3.83 2.44
CA GLY A 35 8.68 -5.14 3.07
C GLY A 35 10.10 -5.68 3.28
N GLN A 36 11.08 -5.22 2.50
CA GLN A 36 12.47 -5.67 2.63
C GLN A 36 13.30 -4.80 3.59
N ALA A 37 13.04 -3.49 3.61
CA ALA A 37 13.86 -2.53 4.33
C ALA A 37 13.30 -2.10 5.69
N CYS A 38 11.97 -2.02 5.83
CA CYS A 38 11.36 -1.33 6.97
C CYS A 38 10.73 -2.29 7.99
N THR A 39 10.17 -3.41 7.56
CA THR A 39 9.50 -4.37 8.45
C THR A 39 10.46 -5.35 9.13
N ARG A 40 11.77 -5.21 8.90
CA ARG A 40 12.80 -6.05 9.51
C ARG A 40 13.05 -5.74 10.99
N CYS A 41 12.86 -4.48 11.39
CA CYS A 41 13.19 -4.01 12.74
C CYS A 41 11.96 -3.74 13.61
N HIS A 42 10.86 -3.28 13.00
CA HIS A 42 9.59 -3.04 13.69
C HIS A 42 8.41 -3.40 12.78
N ASP A 43 7.22 -3.56 13.37
CA ASP A 43 6.00 -3.92 12.65
C ASP A 43 5.49 -2.79 11.72
N HIS A 44 4.64 -3.14 10.76
CA HIS A 44 4.06 -2.19 9.80
C HIS A 44 3.05 -1.22 10.42
N ARG A 45 2.52 -1.50 11.63
CA ARG A 45 1.44 -0.70 12.24
C ARG A 45 1.84 0.75 12.38
N VAL A 46 3.10 1.02 12.70
CA VAL A 46 3.63 2.37 12.87
C VAL A 46 3.55 3.22 11.59
N ILE A 47 3.44 2.57 10.42
CA ILE A 47 3.26 3.22 9.11
C ILE A 47 1.78 3.36 8.78
N GLN A 48 0.97 2.34 9.08
CA GLN A 48 -0.47 2.35 8.78
C GLN A 48 -1.25 3.43 9.52
N VAL A 49 -0.80 3.80 10.73
CA VAL A 49 -1.40 4.87 11.54
C VAL A 49 -0.95 6.27 11.12
N GLN A 50 -0.15 6.40 10.06
CA GLN A 50 0.36 7.68 9.58
C GLN A 50 -0.46 8.21 8.40
N ALA A 51 -0.53 9.53 8.32
CA ALA A 51 -1.09 10.27 7.21
C ALA A 51 -0.22 11.49 6.93
N LEU A 52 0.93 11.25 6.29
CA LEU A 52 2.01 12.23 6.14
C LEU A 52 2.17 12.65 4.69
N ASP A 53 2.64 13.88 4.48
CA ASP A 53 3.03 14.35 3.15
C ASP A 53 4.43 13.85 2.76
N LYS A 54 4.87 14.23 1.56
CA LYS A 54 6.14 13.80 0.98
C LYS A 54 7.36 14.23 1.81
N ASN A 55 7.32 15.42 2.42
CA ASN A 55 8.44 15.93 3.20
C ASN A 55 8.55 15.15 4.52
N ALA A 56 7.43 15.01 5.22
CA ALA A 56 7.39 14.24 6.47
C ALA A 56 7.75 12.77 6.26
N TRP A 57 7.28 12.12 5.18
CA TRP A 57 7.71 10.76 4.85
C TRP A 57 9.21 10.67 4.53
N THR A 58 9.77 11.69 3.88
CA THR A 58 11.22 11.74 3.61
C THR A 58 12.00 11.78 4.91
N GLU A 59 11.60 12.60 5.87
CA GLU A 59 12.24 12.70 7.21
C GLU A 59 12.17 11.38 7.98
N VAL A 60 11.01 10.70 7.96
CA VAL A 60 10.86 9.39 8.58
C VAL A 60 11.81 8.37 7.95
N VAL A 61 11.84 8.28 6.62
CA VAL A 61 12.73 7.34 5.91
C VAL A 61 14.20 7.66 6.19
N ASP A 62 14.58 8.94 6.20
CA ASP A 62 15.95 9.37 6.53
C ASP A 62 16.34 9.02 7.96
N SER A 63 15.42 9.18 8.91
CA SER A 63 15.63 8.75 10.29
C SER A 63 15.88 7.25 10.39
N MET A 64 15.09 6.43 9.68
CA MET A 64 15.30 4.98 9.68
C MET A 64 16.63 4.58 9.04
N VAL A 65 17.04 5.24 7.96
CA VAL A 65 18.35 5.02 7.32
C VAL A 65 19.49 5.39 8.25
N ALA A 66 19.39 6.54 8.93
CA ALA A 66 20.37 6.95 9.93
C ALA A 66 20.48 5.97 11.11
N MET A 67 19.39 5.28 11.45
CA MET A 67 19.36 4.22 12.47
C MET A 67 19.76 2.83 11.96
N GLY A 68 20.10 2.68 10.67
CA GLY A 68 20.67 1.46 10.10
C GLY A 68 19.80 0.72 9.08
N ALA A 69 18.63 1.24 8.71
CA ALA A 69 17.88 0.70 7.57
C ALA A 69 18.69 0.88 6.27
N THR A 70 18.79 -0.17 5.47
CA THR A 70 19.53 -0.13 4.20
C THR A 70 18.55 -0.03 3.03
N ILE A 71 18.62 1.08 2.29
CA ILE A 71 17.81 1.33 1.09
C ILE A 71 18.74 1.85 0.00
N ALA A 72 18.62 1.33 -1.23
CA ALA A 72 19.40 1.85 -2.36
C ALA A 72 18.99 3.31 -2.67
N ALA A 73 19.96 4.13 -3.10
CA ALA A 73 19.70 5.55 -3.37
C ALA A 73 18.56 5.78 -4.37
N ASP A 74 18.48 4.95 -5.41
CA ASP A 74 17.45 5.01 -6.44
C ASP A 74 16.08 4.46 -5.97
N ASP A 75 16.06 3.66 -4.91
CA ASP A 75 14.85 3.06 -4.34
C ASP A 75 14.15 3.99 -3.33
N LYS A 76 14.92 4.84 -2.64
CA LYS A 76 14.37 5.82 -1.69
C LYS A 76 13.23 6.67 -2.28
N PRO A 77 13.35 7.33 -3.45
CA PRO A 77 12.24 8.11 -4.01
C PRO A 77 11.04 7.26 -4.41
N ILE A 78 11.25 5.99 -4.77
CA ILE A 78 10.16 5.05 -5.12
C ILE A 78 9.36 4.71 -3.85
N LEU A 79 10.06 4.40 -2.76
CA LEU A 79 9.44 4.14 -1.46
C LEU A 79 8.66 5.37 -0.96
N ILE A 80 9.23 6.57 -1.05
CA ILE A 80 8.55 7.80 -0.60
C ILE A 80 7.26 8.04 -1.40
N ASP A 81 7.30 7.89 -2.72
CA ASP A 81 6.10 8.06 -3.54
C ASP A 81 5.01 7.03 -3.18
N TYR A 82 5.40 5.77 -2.93
CA TYR A 82 4.50 4.73 -2.46
C TYR A 82 3.89 5.07 -1.08
N LEU A 83 4.70 5.53 -0.12
CA LEU A 83 4.21 5.93 1.20
C LEU A 83 3.22 7.09 1.11
N VAL A 84 3.45 8.07 0.25
CA VAL A 84 2.50 9.18 0.03
C VAL A 84 1.22 8.68 -0.65
N GLU A 85 1.33 7.79 -1.63
CA GLU A 85 0.16 7.20 -2.30
C GLU A 85 -0.74 6.47 -1.28
N ARG A 86 -0.15 5.59 -0.46
CA ARG A 86 -0.87 4.70 0.47
C ARG A 86 -1.23 5.37 1.79
N HIS A 87 -0.34 6.20 2.31
CA HIS A 87 -0.37 6.82 3.65
C HIS A 87 -0.17 8.34 3.60
N GLY A 88 -0.62 8.95 2.51
CA GLY A 88 -0.62 10.41 2.33
C GLY A 88 -1.49 11.18 3.32
N PRO A 89 -1.43 12.52 3.28
CA PRO A 89 -2.12 13.37 4.23
C PRO A 89 -3.64 13.21 4.13
N LEU A 90 -4.29 13.30 5.29
CA LEU A 90 -5.74 13.31 5.45
C LEU A 90 -6.21 14.68 5.97
N PRO A 91 -7.42 15.14 5.60
CA PRO A 91 -8.01 16.36 6.16
C PRO A 91 -8.01 16.33 7.68
N ASP A 92 -7.71 17.44 8.34
CA ASP A 92 -7.73 17.47 9.80
C ASP A 92 -9.17 17.44 10.35
N GLY A 93 -9.33 16.81 11.51
CA GLY A 93 -10.58 16.79 12.25
C GLY A 93 -10.67 15.65 13.26
N PRO A 94 -11.67 15.67 14.15
CA PRO A 94 -11.80 14.71 15.25
C PRO A 94 -11.84 13.24 14.81
N GLY A 95 -12.41 12.94 13.64
CA GLY A 95 -12.47 11.56 13.11
C GLY A 95 -11.19 11.06 12.46
N LYS A 96 -10.18 11.92 12.26
CA LYS A 96 -8.90 11.51 11.64
C LYS A 96 -8.17 10.48 12.49
N GLU A 97 -8.14 10.67 13.80
CA GLU A 97 -7.47 9.75 14.72
C GLU A 97 -8.20 8.40 14.79
N ILE A 98 -9.54 8.41 14.86
CA ILE A 98 -10.37 7.19 14.82
C ILE A 98 -10.14 6.42 13.51
N LEU A 99 -10.12 7.12 12.37
CA LEU A 99 -9.85 6.52 11.08
C LEU A 99 -8.49 5.81 11.05
N LEU A 100 -7.44 6.47 11.57
CA LEU A 100 -6.09 5.92 11.58
C LEU A 100 -5.91 4.80 12.62
N ASN A 101 -6.49 4.92 13.80
CA ASN A 101 -6.25 3.97 14.89
C ASN A 101 -7.21 2.78 14.88
N THR A 102 -8.46 2.99 14.49
CA THR A 102 -9.52 1.97 14.55
C THR A 102 -9.78 1.35 13.19
N CYS A 103 -10.03 2.18 12.16
CA CYS A 103 -10.49 1.68 10.86
C CYS A 103 -9.38 1.01 10.03
N THR A 104 -8.11 1.26 10.32
CA THR A 104 -6.99 0.62 9.60
C THR A 104 -6.50 -0.69 10.23
N MET A 105 -7.19 -1.22 11.25
CA MET A 105 -6.78 -2.46 11.91
C MET A 105 -7.08 -3.72 11.08
N CYS A 106 -8.07 -3.66 10.19
CA CYS A 106 -8.50 -4.81 9.37
C CYS A 106 -8.09 -4.67 7.89
N HIS A 107 -8.05 -3.45 7.36
CA HIS A 107 -7.68 -3.17 5.99
C HIS A 107 -6.98 -1.81 5.91
N ASP A 108 -6.24 -1.55 4.83
CA ASP A 108 -5.52 -0.29 4.69
C ASP A 108 -6.43 0.92 4.40
N LEU A 109 -5.86 2.12 4.53
CA LEU A 109 -6.53 3.41 4.35
C LEU A 109 -6.92 3.70 2.88
N SER A 110 -6.36 2.98 1.91
CA SER A 110 -6.60 3.26 0.49
C SER A 110 -8.05 3.05 0.07
N ARG A 111 -8.77 2.12 0.73
CA ARG A 111 -10.21 1.92 0.52
C ARG A 111 -11.02 3.17 0.84
N VAL A 112 -10.63 3.91 1.88
CA VAL A 112 -11.30 5.17 2.25
C VAL A 112 -10.88 6.29 1.29
N LYS A 113 -9.60 6.40 0.96
CA LYS A 113 -9.10 7.44 0.03
C LYS A 113 -9.63 7.31 -1.40
N SER A 114 -9.95 6.09 -1.84
CA SER A 114 -10.47 5.80 -3.18
C SER A 114 -11.99 5.80 -3.26
N HIS A 115 -12.69 5.94 -2.13
CA HIS A 115 -14.14 5.93 -2.07
C HIS A 115 -14.70 7.32 -1.74
N THR A 116 -15.85 7.63 -2.31
CA THR A 116 -16.67 8.78 -1.94
C THR A 116 -18.09 8.32 -1.71
N GLY A 117 -18.71 8.81 -0.64
CA GLY A 117 -20.07 8.45 -0.25
C GLY A 117 -20.81 9.64 0.35
N THR A 118 -22.13 9.67 0.14
CA THR A 118 -23.02 10.51 0.94
C THR A 118 -22.98 10.09 2.41
N ARG A 119 -23.57 10.89 3.30
CA ARG A 119 -23.64 10.54 4.73
C ARG A 119 -24.27 9.16 4.92
N ASP A 120 -25.43 8.93 4.31
CA ASP A 120 -26.19 7.69 4.47
C ASP A 120 -25.39 6.48 3.95
N GLN A 121 -24.69 6.62 2.83
CA GLN A 121 -23.82 5.56 2.29
C GLN A 121 -22.62 5.25 3.21
N TRP A 122 -22.03 6.27 3.84
CA TRP A 122 -20.98 6.05 4.84
C TRP A 122 -21.53 5.40 6.10
N GLU A 123 -22.73 5.78 6.54
CA GLU A 123 -23.41 5.17 7.68
C GLU A 123 -23.69 3.69 7.43
N GLU A 124 -24.23 3.34 6.27
CA GLU A 124 -24.44 1.95 5.84
C GLU A 124 -23.12 1.16 5.85
N THR A 125 -22.04 1.75 5.33
CA THR A 125 -20.71 1.12 5.31
C THR A 125 -20.20 0.86 6.73
N LEU A 126 -20.30 1.84 7.64
CA LEU A 126 -19.87 1.70 9.03
C LEU A 126 -20.71 0.65 9.78
N ILE A 127 -22.02 0.60 9.54
CA ILE A 127 -22.90 -0.42 10.10
C ILE A 127 -22.50 -1.82 9.59
N SER A 128 -22.18 -1.98 8.31
CA SER A 128 -21.66 -3.24 7.78
C SER A 128 -20.37 -3.66 8.49
N MET A 129 -19.42 -2.73 8.66
CA MET A 129 -18.17 -2.99 9.37
C MET A 129 -18.40 -3.39 10.83
N LEU A 130 -19.31 -2.73 11.54
CA LEU A 130 -19.70 -3.11 12.90
C LEU A 130 -20.27 -4.52 12.96
N ASN A 131 -21.15 -4.88 12.01
CA ASN A 131 -21.70 -6.24 11.90
C ASN A 131 -20.62 -7.29 11.59
N GLU A 132 -19.53 -6.89 10.93
CA GLU A 132 -18.34 -7.71 10.66
C GLU A 132 -17.33 -7.73 11.82
N GLY A 133 -17.60 -6.99 12.91
CA GLY A 133 -16.79 -6.99 14.13
C GLY A 133 -15.76 -5.85 14.22
N ALA A 134 -15.93 -4.77 13.46
CA ALA A 134 -15.10 -3.58 13.64
C ALA A 134 -15.23 -3.04 15.08
N PRO A 135 -14.11 -2.78 15.78
CA PRO A 135 -14.12 -2.37 17.17
C PRO A 135 -14.30 -0.84 17.30
N LEU A 136 -15.34 -0.32 16.68
CA LEU A 136 -15.73 1.08 16.72
C LEU A 136 -16.79 1.26 17.82
N SER A 137 -16.55 2.15 18.77
CA SER A 137 -17.50 2.40 19.87
C SER A 137 -18.68 3.27 19.46
N ASP A 138 -19.78 3.21 20.23
CA ASP A 138 -20.97 4.05 20.03
C ASP A 138 -20.67 5.56 20.12
N GLU A 139 -19.69 5.94 20.94
CA GLU A 139 -19.24 7.33 21.09
C GLU A 139 -18.42 7.81 19.88
N GLU A 140 -17.59 6.93 19.32
CA GLU A 140 -16.77 7.22 18.13
C GLU A 140 -17.58 7.22 16.83
N PHE A 141 -18.63 6.40 16.74
CA PHE A 141 -19.46 6.24 15.56
C PHE A 141 -19.93 7.57 14.93
N PRO A 142 -20.61 8.47 15.66
CA PRO A 142 -21.05 9.74 15.08
C PRO A 142 -19.88 10.64 14.68
N VAL A 143 -18.73 10.55 15.37
CA VAL A 143 -17.53 11.35 15.07
C VAL A 143 -16.91 10.92 13.74
N ILE A 144 -16.69 9.61 13.55
CA ILE A 144 -16.12 9.08 12.32
C ILE A 144 -17.08 9.25 11.14
N LEU A 145 -18.39 9.02 11.33
CA LEU A 145 -19.40 9.23 10.30
C LEU A 145 -19.41 10.69 9.81
N ASN A 146 -19.40 11.66 10.74
CA ASN A 146 -19.32 13.09 10.39
C ASN A 146 -18.05 13.42 9.61
N TYR A 147 -16.92 12.85 10.03
CA TYR A 147 -15.64 13.09 9.39
C TYR A 147 -15.59 12.51 7.96
N LEU A 148 -16.06 11.27 7.77
CA LEU A 148 -16.08 10.61 6.46
C LEU A 148 -17.03 11.35 5.50
N ALA A 149 -18.25 11.64 5.94
CA ALA A 149 -19.25 12.34 5.13
C ALA A 149 -18.84 13.78 4.77
N ARG A 150 -18.03 14.45 5.59
CA ARG A 150 -17.51 15.78 5.29
C ARG A 150 -16.37 15.75 4.27
N ASN A 151 -15.45 14.80 4.43
CA ASN A 151 -14.16 14.83 3.74
C ASN A 151 -14.11 13.94 2.49
N PHE A 152 -14.95 12.90 2.43
CA PHE A 152 -14.99 11.90 1.35
C PHE A 152 -16.39 11.83 0.74
N ARG A 153 -16.95 12.98 0.38
CA ARG A 153 -18.25 13.10 -0.28
C ARG A 153 -18.13 13.18 -1.80
N PRO A 154 -19.18 12.80 -2.55
CA PRO A 154 -19.29 13.14 -3.96
C PRO A 154 -19.14 14.65 -4.17
N ARG A 155 -18.52 15.03 -5.30
CA ARG A 155 -18.34 16.43 -5.69
C ARG A 155 -19.54 16.94 -6.48
#